data_AF-A0A259B8M7-F1
#
_entry.id   AF-A0A259B8M7-F1
#
_cell.length_a   1.000
_cell.length_b   1.000
_cell.length_c   1.000
_cell.angle_alpha   90.00
_cell.angle_beta   90.00
_cell.angle_gamma   90.00
#
_symmetry.space_group_name_H-M   'P 1'
#
loop_
_entity.id
_entity.type
_entity.pdbx_description
1 polymer ?
#
loop_
_entity_poly.entity_id
_entity_poly.type
_entity_poly.pdbx_seq_one_letter_code
_entity_poly.pdbx_strand_id
1 'polypeptide(L)'
;MTFASIQFLFYFLPLFLLLYFSAKQIKTKNFIFVVFSLIFYSVGYTPHLLILLFSIAVNYYVALAVDRNEGARRKRFLILGVIFNVL
;
A
#
# COMPACT_ATOMS: atom_id res chain seq x y z
N MET A 1 3.48 13.38 2.27
CA MET A 1 4.34 14.21 3.13
C MET A 1 5.72 13.58 3.09
N THR A 2 6.81 14.26 3.44
CA THR A 2 8.11 13.58 3.61
C THR A 2 8.22 12.99 5.01
N PHE A 3 8.93 11.86 5.15
CA PHE A 3 9.10 11.18 6.44
C PHE A 3 9.84 12.03 7.49
N ALA A 4 10.70 12.96 7.06
CA ALA A 4 11.43 13.86 7.96
C ALA A 4 10.69 15.18 8.24
N SER A 5 9.46 15.36 7.74
CA SER A 5 8.71 16.59 7.97
C SER A 5 8.17 16.69 9.41
N ILE A 6 8.11 17.92 9.94
CA ILE A 6 7.48 18.22 11.24
C ILE A 6 6.02 17.75 11.26
N GLN A 7 5.31 17.94 10.14
CA GLN A 7 3.93 17.48 9.93
C GLN A 7 3.80 15.97 10.14
N PHE A 8 4.73 15.19 9.61
CA PHE A 8 4.74 13.74 9.79
C PHE A 8 5.06 13.36 11.24
N LEU A 9 6.15 13.88 11.79
CA LEU A 9 6.71 13.40 13.06
C LEU A 9 5.84 13.77 14.28
N PHE A 10 5.27 14.99 14.28
CA PHE A 10 4.56 15.53 15.45
C PHE A 10 3.04 15.49 15.35
N TYR A 11 2.47 15.37 14.15
CA TYR A 11 1.02 15.34 13.97
C TYR A 11 0.53 14.01 13.42
N PHE A 12 1.05 13.59 12.26
CA PHE A 12 0.59 12.39 11.60
C PHE A 12 0.92 11.11 12.39
N LEU A 13 2.18 10.94 12.79
CA LEU A 13 2.65 9.73 13.46
C LEU A 13 2.00 9.52 14.84
N PRO A 14 1.91 10.54 15.74
CA PRO A 14 1.25 10.35 17.03
C PRO A 14 -0.23 10.03 16.87
N LEU A 15 -0.93 10.71 15.96
CA LEU A 15 -2.35 10.45 15.68
C LEU A 15 -2.57 9.04 15.12
N PHE A 16 -1.73 8.61 14.17
CA PHE A 16 -1.76 7.27 13.61
C PHE A 16 -1.59 6.21 14.70
N LEU A 17 -0.55 6.33 15.55
CA LEU A 17 -0.27 5.36 16.61
C LEU A 17 -1.41 5.32 17.63
N LEU A 18 -1.94 6.47 18.03
CA LEU A 18 -3.05 6.56 18.98
C LEU A 18 -4.28 5.80 18.45
N LEU A 19 -4.70 6.08 17.22
CA LEU A 19 -5.85 5.41 16.61
C LEU A 19 -5.59 3.92 16.37
N TYR A 20 -4.41 3.56 15.87
CA TYR A 20 -4.04 2.18 15.57
C TYR A 20 -4.02 1.29 16.83
N PHE A 21 -3.46 1.78 17.93
CA PHE A 21 -3.41 1.04 19.19
C PHE A 21 -4.73 1.08 19.96
N SER A 22 -5.57 2.10 19.75
CA SER A 22 -6.92 2.16 20.34
C SER A 22 -7.90 1.17 19.71
N ALA A 23 -7.66 0.78 18.45
CA ALA A 23 -8.49 -0.20 17.76
C ALA A 23 -8.33 -1.61 18.32
N LYS A 24 -9.44 -2.20 18.79
CA LYS A 24 -9.46 -3.56 19.36
C LYS A 24 -9.54 -4.68 18.31
N GLN A 25 -10.14 -4.40 17.15
CA GLN A 25 -10.37 -5.37 16.09
C GLN A 25 -9.34 -5.25 14.97
N ILE A 26 -8.89 -6.40 14.44
CA ILE A 26 -7.91 -6.44 13.34
C ILE A 26 -8.44 -5.73 12.07
N LYS A 27 -9.74 -5.84 11.78
CA LYS A 27 -10.37 -5.16 10.65
C LYS A 27 -10.24 -3.64 10.76
N THR A 28 -10.49 -3.09 11.94
CA THR A 28 -10.36 -1.65 12.22
C THR A 28 -8.90 -1.21 12.16
N LYS A 29 -7.96 -2.01 12.67
CA LYS A 29 -6.51 -1.73 12.56
C LYS A 29 -6.07 -1.65 11.10
N ASN A 30 -6.47 -2.62 10.28
CA ASN A 30 -6.16 -2.64 8.85
C ASN A 30 -6.80 -1.46 8.12
N PHE A 31 -8.03 -1.10 8.47
CA PHE A 31 -8.69 0.07 7.89
C PHE A 31 -7.96 1.37 8.23
N ILE A 32 -7.63 1.60 9.50
CA ILE A 32 -6.85 2.76 9.95
C ILE A 32 -5.51 2.82 9.21
N PHE A 33 -4.82 1.68 9.11
CA PHE A 33 -3.54 1.58 8.41
C PHE A 33 -3.64 2.00 6.94
N VAL A 34 -4.65 1.50 6.21
CA VAL A 34 -4.86 1.85 4.80
C VAL A 34 -5.22 3.34 4.65
N VAL A 35 -6.15 3.85 5.45
CA VAL A 35 -6.57 5.26 5.37
C VAL A 35 -5.40 6.20 5.64
N PHE A 36 -4.65 5.97 6.72
CA PHE A 36 -3.50 6.81 7.05
C PHE A 36 -2.40 6.70 5.99
N SER A 37 -2.15 5.51 5.44
CA SER A 37 -1.21 5.34 4.33
C SER A 37 -1.63 6.17 3.11
N LEU A 38 -2.91 6.14 2.73
CA LEU A 38 -3.42 6.94 1.61
C LEU A 38 -3.28 8.44 1.87
N ILE A 39 -3.62 8.90 3.07
CA ILE A 39 -3.44 10.31 3.46
C ILE A 39 -1.97 10.71 3.33
N PHE A 40 -1.05 9.90 3.89
CA PHE A 40 0.38 10.17 3.83
C PHE A 40 0.90 10.32 2.40
N TYR A 41 0.51 9.42 1.49
CA TYR A 41 0.90 9.46 0.08
C TYR A 41 0.16 10.55 -0.73
N SER A 42 -1.04 10.96 -0.31
CA SER A 42 -1.81 12.00 -0.99
C SER A 42 -1.29 13.41 -0.74
N VAL A 43 -0.77 13.69 0.46
CA VAL A 43 -0.41 15.05 0.88
C VAL A 43 0.99 15.39 0.38
N GLY A 44 1.10 16.06 -0.76
CA GLY A 44 2.37 16.62 -1.26
C GLY A 44 2.55 16.50 -2.78
N TYR A 45 2.01 15.46 -3.40
CA TYR A 45 1.96 15.30 -4.86
C TYR A 45 0.81 14.36 -5.23
N THR A 46 -0.37 14.94 -5.45
CA THR A 46 -1.64 14.23 -5.70
C THR A 46 -1.66 13.28 -6.92
N PRO A 47 -0.94 13.50 -8.06
CA PRO A 47 -1.11 12.63 -9.23
C PRO A 47 -0.61 11.18 -9.03
N HIS A 48 0.32 10.94 -8.10
CA HIS A 48 0.89 9.60 -7.90
C HIS A 48 -0.02 8.65 -7.11
N LEU A 49 -1.06 9.17 -6.45
CA LEU A 49 -1.96 8.33 -5.66
C LEU A 49 -2.78 7.38 -6.53
N LEU A 50 -3.24 7.84 -7.70
CA LEU A 50 -3.97 6.98 -8.64
C LEU A 50 -3.06 5.89 -9.22
N ILE A 51 -1.82 6.23 -9.54
CA ILE A 51 -0.80 5.28 -10.01
C ILE A 51 -0.48 4.26 -8.92
N LEU A 52 -0.34 4.70 -7.67
CA LEU A 52 -0.14 3.83 -6.50
C LEU A 52 -1.30 2.84 -6.32
N LEU A 53 -2.54 3.34 -6.34
CA LEU A 53 -3.73 2.49 -6.22
C LEU A 53 -3.83 1.49 -7.36
N PHE A 54 -3.57 1.92 -8.60
CA PHE A 54 -3.54 1.04 -9.76
C PHE A 54 -2.45 -0.04 -9.62
N SER A 55 -1.24 0.35 -9.21
CA SER A 55 -0.14 -0.59 -8.98
C SER A 55 -0.48 -1.61 -7.89
N ILE A 56 -1.09 -1.18 -6.78
CA ILE A 56 -1.55 -2.10 -5.72
C ILE A 56 -2.58 -3.10 -6.27
N ALA A 57 -3.55 -2.63 -7.05
CA ALA A 57 -4.57 -3.50 -7.64
C ALA A 57 -3.95 -4.53 -8.60
N VAL A 58 -3.08 -4.08 -9.51
CA VAL A 58 -2.38 -4.98 -10.46
C VAL A 58 -1.55 -6.01 -9.71
N ASN A 59 -0.74 -5.58 -8.74
CA ASN A 59 0.09 -6.49 -7.93
C ASN A 59 -0.77 -7.50 -7.16
N TYR A 60 -1.92 -7.08 -6.62
CA TYR A 60 -2.84 -7.99 -5.95
C TYR A 60 -3.38 -9.08 -6.89
N TYR A 61 -3.82 -8.71 -8.09
CA TYR A 61 -4.29 -9.70 -9.08
C TYR A 61 -3.17 -10.61 -9.60
N VAL A 62 -1.97 -10.06 -9.80
CA VAL A 62 -0.80 -10.87 -10.19
C VAL A 62 -0.46 -11.87 -9.09
N ALA A 63 -0.45 -11.45 -7.82
CA ALA A 63 -0.19 -12.36 -6.69
C ALA A 63 -1.23 -13.50 -6.63
N LEU A 64 -2.52 -13.19 -6.82
CA LEU A 64 -3.57 -14.22 -6.90
C LEU A 64 -3.37 -15.16 -8.09
N ALA A 65 -2.95 -14.63 -9.25
CA ALA A 65 -2.67 -15.45 -10.43
C ALA A 65 -1.44 -16.34 -10.22
N VAL A 66 -0.42 -15.86 -9.50
CA VAL A 66 0.75 -16.64 -9.11
C VAL A 66 0.37 -17.77 -8.15
N ASP A 67 -0.48 -17.49 -7.16
CA ASP A 67 -0.93 -18.47 -6.17
C ASP A 67 -1.79 -19.59 -6.78
N ARG A 68 -2.66 -19.23 -7.73
CA ARG A 68 -3.57 -20.18 -8.41
C ARG A 68 -2.93 -21.05 -9.48
N ASN A 69 -1.67 -20.82 -9.85
CA ASN A 69 -1.01 -21.51 -10.94
C ASN A 69 0.27 -22.21 -10.45
N GLU A 70 0.67 -23.27 -11.15
CA GLU A 70 1.91 -24.00 -10.88
C GLU A 70 2.84 -24.04 -12.10
N GLY A 71 4.09 -24.46 -11.87
CA GLY A 71 5.09 -24.66 -12.92
C GLY A 71 5.37 -23.42 -13.78
N ALA A 72 5.39 -23.61 -15.11
CA ALA A 72 5.75 -22.57 -16.07
C ALA A 72 4.79 -21.36 -16.06
N ARG A 73 3.50 -21.58 -15.76
CA ARG A 73 2.48 -20.51 -15.78
C ARG A 73 2.63 -19.57 -14.59
N ARG A 74 2.95 -20.13 -13.41
CA ARG A 74 3.34 -19.35 -12.21
C ARG A 74 4.55 -18.47 -12.48
N LYS A 75 5.59 -19.04 -13.10
CA LYS A 75 6.82 -18.30 -13.44
C LYS A 75 6.54 -17.15 -14.41
N ARG A 76 5.64 -17.33 -15.39
CA ARG A 76 5.23 -16.25 -16.31
C ARG A 76 4.52 -15.10 -15.58
N PHE A 77 3.57 -15.38 -14.70
CA PHE A 77 2.88 -14.32 -13.93
C PHE A 77 3.84 -13.57 -13.01
N LEU A 78 4.79 -14.27 -12.37
CA LEU A 78 5.86 -13.63 -11.60
C LEU A 78 6.71 -12.68 -12.46
N ILE A 79 7.17 -13.15 -13.63
CA ILE A 79 7.98 -12.32 -14.54
C ILE A 79 7.19 -11.09 -15.00
N LEU A 80 5.92 -11.27 -15.41
CA LEU A 80 5.07 -10.16 -15.82
C LEU A 80 4.87 -9.14 -14.69
N GLY A 81 4.67 -9.60 -13.45
CA GLY A 81 4.56 -8.72 -12.28
C GLY A 81 5.83 -7.92 -12.02
N VAL A 82 7.01 -8.55 -12.15
CA VAL A 82 8.29 -7.87 -11.97
C VAL A 82 8.50 -6.83 -13.08
N ILE A 83 8.27 -7.20 -14.34
CA ILE A 83 8.38 -6.28 -15.49
C ILE A 83 7.48 -5.06 -15.28
N PHE A 84 6.23 -5.26 -14.87
CA PHE A 84 5.28 -4.18 -14.63
C PHE A 84 5.70 -3.19 -13.52
N ASN A 85 6.41 -3.65 -12.49
CA ASN A 85 6.84 -2.75 -11.41
C ASN A 85 8.17 -2.02 -11.72
N VAL A 86 8.98 -2.56 -12.64
CA VAL A 86 10.30 -2.00 -12.99
C VAL A 86 10.22 -1.01 -14.16
N LEU A 87 9.28 -1.22 -15.09
CA LEU A 87 8.95 -0.27 -16.16
C LEU A 87 8.01 0.83 -15.68
#